data_AF-A0A2S1YRH2-F1
#
_entry.id   AF-A0A2S1YRH2-F1
#
_cell.length_a   1.000
_cell.length_b   1.000
_cell.length_c   1.000
_cell.angle_alpha   90.00
_cell.angle_beta   90.00
_cell.angle_gamma   90.00
#
_symmetry.space_group_name_H-M   'P 1'
#
loop_
_entity.id
_entity.type
_entity.pdbx_description
1 polymer ?
#
loop_
_entity_poly.entity_id
_entity_poly.type
_entity_poly.pdbx_seq_one_letter_code
_entity_poly.pdbx_strand_id
1 'polypeptide(L)'
;METQENSSWKTVCEIDLVYRTKVKSSDRPKITSSRSAYAILMECWDPGKIEFLEQFKVLLLNQANKVLGIYEASSGGIAGTVVDIRLLFAAALKTGAVGIIITHNHPSGNTMPSEADKILTRKILHAGELLDIKLLDHLIVTSESYYSFTDEGVL
;
A
#
# COMPACT_ATOMS: atom_id res chain seq x y z
N MET A 1 21.83 20.51 51.34
CA MET A 1 22.06 20.40 49.88
C MET A 1 21.29 19.18 49.41
N GLU A 2 20.02 19.36 49.07
CA GLU A 2 19.21 18.32 48.44
C GLU A 2 19.52 18.34 46.95
N THR A 3 20.07 17.23 46.44
CA THR A 3 20.16 16.99 45.00
C THR A 3 18.77 16.66 44.49
N GLN A 4 18.14 17.65 43.84
CA GLN A 4 16.90 17.47 43.12
C GLN A 4 17.16 16.53 41.93
N GLU A 5 16.70 15.28 42.03
CA GLU A 5 16.73 14.33 40.93
C GLU A 5 15.88 14.87 39.78
N ASN A 6 16.55 15.25 38.70
CA ASN A 6 15.96 15.83 37.51
C ASN A 6 15.21 14.72 36.72
N SER A 7 13.96 14.44 37.08
CA SER A 7 13.08 13.50 36.37
C SER A 7 12.58 14.09 35.03
N SER A 8 13.46 14.18 34.05
CA SER A 8 13.20 14.83 32.74
C SER A 8 12.77 13.86 31.62
N TRP A 9 12.63 12.56 31.85
CA TRP A 9 12.35 11.58 30.78
C TRP A 9 10.90 11.06 30.73
N LYS A 10 10.02 11.50 31.64
CA LYS A 10 8.60 11.10 31.67
C LYS A 10 7.67 11.94 30.74
N THR A 11 8.24 12.71 29.81
CA THR A 11 7.51 13.59 28.86
C THR A 11 7.51 13.08 27.42
N VAL A 12 7.78 11.79 27.20
CA VAL A 12 7.73 11.18 25.86
C VAL A 12 6.59 10.17 25.77
N CYS A 13 5.98 10.08 24.58
CA CYS A 13 4.84 9.21 24.31
C CYS A 13 5.27 7.81 23.85
N GLU A 14 4.39 6.84 24.09
CA GLU A 14 4.46 5.49 23.56
C GLU A 14 4.08 5.45 22.07
N ILE A 15 4.73 4.57 21.31
CA ILE A 15 4.40 4.25 19.92
C ILE A 15 4.06 2.77 19.86
N ASP A 16 2.78 2.46 19.66
CA ASP A 16 2.35 1.08 19.44
C ASP A 16 2.25 0.77 17.95
N LEU A 17 3.21 -0.04 17.49
CA LEU A 17 3.14 -0.69 16.19
C LEU A 17 2.67 -2.12 16.43
N VAL A 18 1.50 -2.50 15.91
CA VAL A 18 0.96 -3.87 16.09
C VAL A 18 0.46 -4.43 14.76
N TYR A 19 0.96 -5.61 14.39
CA TYR A 19 0.42 -6.44 13.31
C TYR A 19 -0.15 -7.73 13.94
N ARG A 20 -1.43 -8.03 13.70
CA ARG A 20 -2.11 -9.21 14.26
C ARG A 20 -2.45 -10.18 13.14
N THR A 21 -1.98 -11.41 13.26
CA THR A 21 -2.36 -12.48 12.33
C THR A 21 -3.52 -13.28 12.93
N LYS A 22 -4.64 -13.35 12.21
CA LYS A 22 -5.80 -14.21 12.57
C LYS A 22 -6.00 -15.36 11.58
N VAL A 23 -5.29 -15.33 10.45
CA VAL A 23 -5.47 -16.23 9.31
C VAL A 23 -4.24 -17.10 9.13
N LYS A 24 -4.44 -18.42 8.99
CA LYS A 24 -3.36 -19.38 8.72
C LYS A 24 -2.69 -19.05 7.39
N SER A 25 -1.39 -19.33 7.29
CA SER A 25 -0.65 -19.10 6.05
C SER A 25 -1.22 -19.86 4.84
N SER A 26 -1.81 -21.05 5.06
CA SER A 26 -2.49 -21.84 4.01
C SER A 26 -3.68 -21.13 3.39
N ASP A 27 -4.38 -20.32 4.19
CA ASP A 27 -5.68 -19.75 3.83
C ASP A 27 -5.53 -18.34 3.25
N ARG A 28 -4.30 -17.79 3.25
CA ARG A 28 -4.01 -16.48 2.66
C ARG A 28 -4.07 -16.57 1.15
N PRO A 29 -4.76 -15.62 0.48
CA PRO A 29 -4.78 -15.60 -0.97
C PRO A 29 -3.37 -15.36 -1.52
N LYS A 30 -3.08 -15.97 -2.66
CA LYS A 30 -1.79 -15.89 -3.35
C LYS A 30 -1.96 -15.10 -4.64
N ILE A 31 -1.07 -14.13 -4.85
CA ILE A 31 -0.98 -13.37 -6.10
C ILE A 31 -0.14 -14.17 -7.11
N THR A 32 -0.71 -14.41 -8.28
CA THR A 32 -0.07 -15.13 -9.40
C THR A 32 -0.03 -14.31 -10.70
N SER A 33 -0.78 -13.20 -10.75
CA SER A 33 -0.92 -12.30 -11.90
C SER A 33 -1.50 -10.96 -11.46
N SER A 34 -1.39 -9.94 -12.30
CA SER A 34 -2.08 -8.65 -12.15
C SER A 34 -3.60 -8.85 -11.95
N ARG A 35 -4.21 -9.76 -12.72
CA ARG A 35 -5.63 -10.13 -12.60
C ARG A 35 -5.99 -10.67 -11.21
N SER A 36 -5.15 -11.54 -10.65
CA SER A 36 -5.40 -12.07 -9.29
C SER A 36 -5.28 -10.98 -8.22
N ALA A 37 -4.36 -10.03 -8.38
CA ALA A 37 -4.24 -8.88 -7.49
C ALA A 37 -5.45 -7.96 -7.61
N TYR A 38 -5.88 -7.64 -8.84
CA TYR A 38 -7.09 -6.88 -9.11
C TYR A 38 -8.32 -7.50 -8.43
N ALA A 39 -8.55 -8.81 -8.61
CA ALA A 39 -9.70 -9.50 -8.01
C ALA A 39 -9.76 -9.33 -6.47
N ILE A 40 -8.64 -9.54 -5.78
CA ILE A 40 -8.55 -9.40 -4.32
C ILE A 40 -8.75 -7.94 -3.88
N LEU A 41 -8.19 -6.98 -4.63
CA LEU A 41 -8.35 -5.56 -4.33
C LEU A 41 -9.80 -5.11 -4.45
N MET A 42 -10.52 -5.60 -5.46
CA MET A 42 -11.93 -5.28 -5.69
C MET A 42 -12.84 -5.85 -4.60
N GLU A 43 -12.54 -7.04 -4.06
CA GLU A 43 -13.26 -7.58 -2.89
C GLU A 43 -13.15 -6.69 -1.64
N CYS A 44 -12.08 -5.91 -1.56
CA CYS A 44 -11.79 -5.02 -0.42
C CYS A 44 -12.10 -3.55 -0.72
N TRP A 45 -12.64 -3.23 -1.88
CA TRP A 45 -13.06 -1.87 -2.23
C TRP A 45 -14.50 -1.63 -1.82
N ASP A 46 -14.78 -0.45 -1.27
CA ASP A 46 -16.15 -0.02 -1.00
C ASP A 46 -16.82 0.35 -2.34
N PRO A 47 -17.88 -0.36 -2.76
CA PRO A 47 -18.56 -0.08 -4.03
C PRO A 47 -19.12 1.34 -4.09
N GLY A 48 -19.49 1.93 -2.95
CA GLY A 48 -20.00 3.29 -2.88
C GLY A 48 -18.92 4.38 -2.96
N LYS A 49 -17.63 4.00 -2.92
CA LYS A 49 -16.50 4.94 -2.96
C LYS A 49 -15.67 4.87 -4.23
N ILE A 50 -15.60 3.73 -4.91
CA ILE A 50 -14.67 3.54 -6.02
C ILE A 50 -14.92 4.49 -7.21
N GLU A 51 -16.15 4.95 -7.40
CA GLU A 51 -16.52 5.92 -8.44
C GLU A 51 -16.66 7.35 -7.89
N PHE A 52 -16.43 7.54 -6.60
CA PHE A 52 -16.67 8.82 -5.91
C PHE A 52 -15.40 9.45 -5.34
N LEU A 53 -14.49 8.65 -4.79
CA LEU A 53 -13.27 9.09 -4.12
C LEU A 53 -12.08 8.33 -4.66
N GLU A 54 -10.98 9.04 -4.89
CA GLU A 54 -9.69 8.42 -5.11
C GLU A 54 -9.11 7.91 -3.78
N GLN A 55 -8.69 6.66 -3.77
CA GLN A 55 -8.05 5.98 -2.64
C GLN A 55 -6.82 5.23 -3.13
N PHE A 56 -5.79 5.20 -2.30
CA PHE A 56 -4.56 4.49 -2.55
C PHE A 56 -4.40 3.35 -1.54
N LYS A 57 -4.21 2.13 -2.04
CA LYS A 57 -4.04 0.93 -1.23
C LYS A 57 -2.76 0.19 -1.59
N VAL A 58 -2.30 -0.62 -0.65
CA VAL A 58 -1.06 -1.38 -0.76
C VAL A 58 -1.32 -2.81 -0.32
N LEU A 59 -1.11 -3.76 -1.23
CA LEU A 59 -1.05 -5.18 -0.91
C LEU A 59 0.34 -5.49 -0.35
N LEU A 60 0.37 -6.04 0.86
CA LEU A 60 1.60 -6.43 1.54
C LEU A 60 1.80 -7.93 1.35
N LEU A 61 2.95 -8.35 0.82
CA LEU A 61 3.18 -9.72 0.36
C LEU A 61 4.41 -10.35 1.03
N ASN A 62 4.33 -11.67 1.26
CA ASN A 62 5.48 -12.48 1.66
C ASN A 62 6.24 -13.02 0.43
N GLN A 63 7.32 -13.78 0.67
CA GLN A 63 8.19 -14.32 -0.40
C GLN A 63 7.46 -15.27 -1.36
N ALA A 64 6.33 -15.86 -0.93
CA ALA A 64 5.51 -16.74 -1.76
C ALA A 64 4.34 -16.00 -2.44
N ASN A 65 4.37 -14.67 -2.46
CA ASN A 65 3.32 -13.78 -2.96
C ASN A 65 1.96 -14.00 -2.26
N LYS A 66 1.96 -14.45 -1.01
CA LYS A 66 0.73 -14.53 -0.21
C LYS A 66 0.46 -13.20 0.47
N VAL A 67 -0.80 -12.78 0.45
CA VAL A 67 -1.26 -11.51 1.05
C VAL A 67 -1.15 -11.59 2.57
N LEU A 68 -0.30 -10.74 3.12
CA LEU A 68 -0.12 -10.51 4.55
C LEU A 68 -1.16 -9.53 5.09
N GLY A 69 -1.57 -8.57 4.26
CA GLY A 69 -2.58 -7.56 4.59
C GLY A 69 -2.74 -6.55 3.47
N ILE A 70 -3.74 -5.69 3.64
CA ILE A 70 -3.99 -4.53 2.78
C ILE A 70 -3.90 -3.29 3.66
N TYR A 71 -3.12 -2.31 3.23
CA TYR A 71 -2.98 -1.03 3.89
C TYR A 71 -3.58 0.07 3.00
N GLU A 72 -4.56 0.82 3.51
CA GLU A 72 -5.07 2.03 2.87
C GLU A 72 -4.13 3.18 3.24
N ALA A 73 -3.28 3.59 2.28
CA ALA A 73 -2.28 4.63 2.51
C ALA A 73 -2.87 6.03 2.39
N SER A 74 -3.94 6.18 1.62
CA SER A 74 -4.72 7.40 1.53
C SER A 74 -6.15 7.12 1.09
N SER A 75 -7.07 7.96 1.53
CA SER A 75 -8.45 7.97 1.08
C SER A 75 -8.92 9.43 1.01
N GLY A 76 -9.05 9.96 -0.21
CA GLY A 76 -9.68 11.26 -0.44
C GLY A 76 -8.96 12.17 -1.43
N GLY A 77 -9.82 12.98 -2.08
CA GLY A 77 -9.58 13.97 -3.13
C GLY A 77 -10.40 13.65 -4.38
N ILE A 78 -11.19 14.60 -4.92
CA ILE A 78 -11.85 14.45 -6.24
C ILE A 78 -10.79 14.56 -7.37
N ALA A 79 -9.68 15.26 -7.09
CA ALA A 79 -8.65 15.64 -8.04
C ALA A 79 -7.31 14.88 -7.84
N GLY A 80 -7.28 13.82 -7.06
CA GLY A 80 -6.05 13.10 -6.70
C GLY A 80 -5.90 12.85 -5.21
N THR A 81 -5.10 11.84 -4.85
CA THR A 81 -4.74 11.57 -3.45
C THR A 81 -3.23 11.65 -3.19
N VAL A 82 -2.84 12.06 -1.98
CA VAL A 82 -1.42 12.21 -1.59
C VAL A 82 -1.00 11.03 -0.73
N VAL A 83 0.05 10.32 -1.15
CA VAL A 83 0.60 9.16 -0.43
C VAL A 83 1.86 9.56 0.33
N ASP A 84 1.89 9.36 1.65
CA ASP A 84 3.14 9.44 2.42
C ASP A 84 3.90 8.10 2.29
N ILE A 85 4.96 8.13 1.48
CA ILE A 85 5.83 6.97 1.22
C ILE A 85 6.44 6.42 2.54
N ARG A 86 6.69 7.25 3.55
CA ARG A 86 7.23 6.80 4.84
C ARG A 86 6.22 5.96 5.60
N LEU A 87 4.94 6.34 5.57
CA LEU A 87 3.88 5.56 6.22
C LEU A 87 3.62 4.26 5.47
N LEU A 88 3.65 4.28 4.14
CA LEU A 88 3.58 3.08 3.31
C LEU A 88 4.66 2.07 3.70
N PHE A 89 5.93 2.50 3.76
CA PHE A 89 7.02 1.60 4.12
C PHE A 89 7.03 1.25 5.60
N ALA A 90 6.54 2.11 6.49
CA ALA A 90 6.33 1.73 7.89
C ALA A 90 5.33 0.57 8.00
N ALA A 91 4.24 0.58 7.23
CA ALA A 91 3.28 -0.51 7.16
C ALA A 91 3.90 -1.79 6.57
N ALA A 92 4.70 -1.66 5.50
CA ALA A 92 5.37 -2.78 4.87
C ALA A 92 6.40 -3.45 5.80
N LEU A 93 7.27 -2.66 6.41
CA LEU A 93 8.25 -3.10 7.40
C LEU A 93 7.56 -3.74 8.60
N LYS A 94 6.49 -3.12 9.11
CA LYS A 94 5.77 -3.66 10.27
C LYS A 94 5.12 -5.01 10.00
N THR A 95 4.68 -5.23 8.77
CA THR A 95 4.04 -6.47 8.33
C THR A 95 5.07 -7.55 7.97
N GLY A 96 6.35 -7.21 7.89
CA GLY A 96 7.40 -8.10 7.37
C GLY A 96 7.20 -8.41 5.89
N ALA A 97 6.64 -7.46 5.14
CA ALA A 97 6.46 -7.59 3.71
C ALA A 97 7.82 -7.53 3.00
N VAL A 98 7.99 -8.39 2.01
CA VAL A 98 9.18 -8.47 1.14
C VAL A 98 8.84 -8.09 -0.30
N GLY A 99 7.54 -8.01 -0.60
CA GLY A 99 7.00 -7.47 -1.84
C GLY A 99 5.74 -6.66 -1.55
N ILE A 100 5.48 -5.68 -2.40
CA ILE A 100 4.28 -4.85 -2.38
C ILE A 100 3.68 -4.74 -3.78
N ILE A 101 2.37 -4.62 -3.84
CA ILE A 101 1.66 -4.09 -5.02
C ILE A 101 0.95 -2.84 -4.55
N ILE A 102 1.19 -1.72 -5.24
CA ILE A 102 0.50 -0.47 -4.97
C ILE A 102 -0.68 -0.34 -5.92
N THR A 103 -1.73 0.35 -5.48
CA THR A 103 -2.90 0.59 -6.32
C THR A 103 -3.59 1.88 -5.95
N HIS A 104 -4.18 2.53 -6.95
CA HIS A 104 -5.22 3.53 -6.73
C HIS A 104 -6.32 3.38 -7.75
N ASN A 105 -7.50 3.91 -7.43
CA ASN A 105 -8.60 3.97 -8.36
C ASN A 105 -8.67 5.33 -9.07
N HIS A 106 -9.21 5.36 -10.28
CA HIS A 106 -9.64 6.61 -10.91
C HIS A 106 -11.17 6.67 -10.92
N PRO A 107 -11.80 7.59 -10.16
CA PRO A 107 -13.25 7.76 -10.16
C PRO A 107 -13.84 8.07 -11.54
N SER A 108 -13.01 8.63 -12.45
CA SER A 108 -13.41 8.96 -13.83
C SER A 108 -13.61 7.74 -14.74
N GLY A 109 -13.22 6.54 -14.31
CA GLY A 109 -13.25 5.33 -15.14
C GLY A 109 -12.10 5.20 -16.13
N ASN A 110 -11.20 6.18 -16.23
CA ASN A 110 -10.02 6.09 -17.08
C ASN A 110 -8.88 5.36 -16.36
N THR A 111 -8.36 4.27 -16.93
CA THR A 111 -7.25 3.52 -16.33
C THR A 111 -5.85 4.03 -16.73
N MET A 112 -5.76 5.02 -17.62
CA MET A 112 -4.46 5.54 -18.07
C MET A 112 -3.72 6.29 -16.97
N PRO A 113 -2.44 5.97 -16.72
CA PRO A 113 -1.64 6.65 -15.70
C PRO A 113 -1.33 8.09 -16.08
N SER A 114 -1.51 9.00 -15.11
CA SER A 114 -1.01 10.37 -15.17
C SER A 114 0.51 10.41 -14.99
N GLU A 115 1.12 11.57 -15.26
CA GLU A 115 2.53 11.78 -14.95
C GLU A 115 2.81 11.75 -13.43
N ALA A 116 1.85 12.15 -12.61
CA ALA A 116 1.95 12.06 -11.15
C ALA A 116 2.06 10.60 -10.70
N ASP A 117 1.25 9.71 -11.29
CA ASP A 117 1.28 8.27 -10.99
C ASP A 117 2.64 7.68 -11.33
N LYS A 118 3.18 7.98 -12.51
CA LYS A 118 4.50 7.51 -12.95
C LYS A 118 5.62 8.01 -12.03
N ILE A 119 5.57 9.27 -11.61
CA ILE A 119 6.54 9.86 -10.67
C ILE A 119 6.45 9.16 -9.31
N LEU A 120 5.25 8.96 -8.79
CA LEU A 120 5.03 8.28 -7.51
C LEU A 120 5.54 6.84 -7.56
N THR A 121 5.21 6.11 -8.64
CA THR A 121 5.69 4.74 -8.89
C THR A 121 7.20 4.65 -8.79
N ARG A 122 7.92 5.53 -9.51
CA ARG A 122 9.39 5.56 -9.48
C ARG A 122 9.94 5.88 -8.09
N LYS A 123 9.32 6.79 -7.34
CA LYS A 123 9.76 7.09 -5.97
C LYS A 123 9.60 5.89 -5.04
N ILE A 124 8.47 5.18 -5.15
CA ILE A 124 8.20 3.98 -4.35
C ILE A 124 9.14 2.84 -4.76
N LEU A 125 9.39 2.65 -6.05
CA LEU A 125 10.34 1.66 -6.57
C LEU A 125 11.73 1.84 -5.94
N HIS A 126 12.33 3.03 -6.05
CA HIS A 126 13.66 3.30 -5.50
C HIS A 126 13.69 3.17 -3.96
N ALA A 127 12.63 3.61 -3.27
CA ALA A 127 12.55 3.45 -1.82
C ALA A 127 12.45 1.97 -1.41
N GLY A 128 11.73 1.16 -2.20
CA GLY A 128 11.63 -0.28 -2.00
C GLY A 128 12.95 -0.99 -2.21
N GLU A 129 13.70 -0.63 -3.26
CA GLU A 129 15.05 -1.14 -3.52
C GLU A 129 15.99 -0.91 -2.34
N LEU A 130 15.97 0.29 -1.74
CA LEU A 130 16.79 0.62 -0.57
C LEU A 130 16.45 -0.21 0.66
N LEU A 131 15.18 -0.64 0.78
CA LEU A 131 14.65 -1.37 1.94
C LEU A 131 14.55 -2.88 1.70
N ASP A 132 15.05 -3.39 0.57
CA ASP A 132 14.88 -4.78 0.13
C ASP A 132 13.40 -5.24 0.04
N ILE A 133 12.50 -4.32 -0.33
CA ILE A 133 11.06 -4.58 -0.52
C ILE A 133 10.72 -4.34 -2.00
N LYS A 134 10.37 -5.39 -2.72
CA LYS A 134 10.11 -5.31 -4.16
C LYS A 134 8.75 -4.67 -4.46
N LEU A 135 8.72 -3.64 -5.30
CA LEU A 135 7.50 -3.22 -5.96
C LEU A 135 7.21 -4.20 -7.11
N LEU A 136 6.18 -5.03 -6.97
CA LEU A 136 5.87 -6.08 -7.94
C LEU A 136 4.94 -5.59 -9.07
N ASP A 137 4.07 -4.63 -8.75
CA ASP A 137 3.18 -4.00 -9.73
C ASP A 137 2.63 -2.67 -9.17
N HIS A 138 2.13 -1.84 -10.07
CA HIS A 138 1.27 -0.72 -9.78
C HIS A 138 -0.02 -0.87 -10.59
N LEU A 139 -1.14 -1.04 -9.89
CA LEU A 139 -2.46 -1.20 -10.51
C LEU A 139 -3.28 0.08 -10.43
N ILE A 140 -3.74 0.58 -11.57
CA ILE A 140 -4.78 1.62 -11.62
C ILE A 140 -6.10 0.93 -11.87
N VAL A 141 -7.05 1.06 -10.94
CA VAL A 141 -8.30 0.29 -10.96
C VAL A 141 -9.53 1.16 -11.17
N THR A 142 -10.57 0.55 -11.73
CA THR A 142 -11.91 1.11 -11.86
C THR A 142 -12.93 0.04 -11.49
N SER A 143 -14.21 0.40 -11.45
CA SER A 143 -15.31 -0.55 -11.27
C SER A 143 -15.39 -1.62 -12.35
N GLU A 144 -14.83 -1.37 -13.54
CA GLU A 144 -14.99 -2.25 -14.72
C GLU A 144 -13.69 -2.87 -15.23
N SER A 145 -12.54 -2.23 -14.98
CA SER A 145 -11.25 -2.62 -15.57
C SER A 145 -10.05 -2.14 -14.74
N TYR A 146 -8.84 -2.52 -15.17
CA TYR A 146 -7.59 -2.06 -14.56
C TYR A 146 -6.47 -1.90 -15.60
N TYR A 147 -5.46 -1.12 -15.23
CA TYR A 147 -4.16 -1.01 -15.89
C TYR A 147 -3.08 -1.57 -14.95
N SER A 148 -2.12 -2.31 -15.49
CA SER A 148 -0.97 -2.83 -14.76
C SER A 148 0.31 -2.28 -15.37
N PHE A 149 1.13 -1.61 -14.57
CA PHE A 149 2.42 -1.10 -15.04
C PHE A 149 3.35 -2.24 -15.47
N THR A 150 3.29 -3.39 -14.78
CA THR A 150 4.10 -4.56 -15.11
C THR A 150 3.65 -5.22 -16.41
N ASP A 151 2.34 -5.42 -16.62
CA ASP A 151 1.83 -6.04 -17.86
C ASP A 151 2.15 -5.18 -19.10
N GLU A 152 2.24 -3.87 -18.91
CA GLU A 152 2.50 -2.88 -19.97
C GLU A 152 4.01 -2.62 -20.16
N GLY A 153 4.88 -3.30 -19.40
CA GLY A 153 6.34 -3.20 -19.53
C GLY A 153 6.95 -1.87 -19.08
N VAL A 154 6.26 -1.14 -18.20
CA VAL A 154 6.68 0.16 -17.68
C VAL A 154 7.42 0.03 -16.33
N LEU A 155 7.24 -1.10 -15.64
CA LEU A 155 7.93 -1.48 -14.41
C LEU A 155 8.90 -2.65 -14.66
#